data_AF-W6RVE3-F1
#
_entry.id   AF-W6RVE3-F1
#
_cell.length_a   1.000
_cell.length_b   1.000
_cell.length_c   1.000
_cell.angle_alpha   90.00
_cell.angle_beta   90.00
_cell.angle_gamma   90.00
#
_symmetry.space_group_name_H-M   'P 1'
#
loop_
_entity.id
_entity.type
_entity.pdbx_description
1 polymer ?
#
loop_
_entity_poly.entity_id
_entity_poly.type
_entity_poly.pdbx_seq_one_letter_code
_entity_poly.pdbx_strand_id
1 'polypeptide(L)'
;MDFSVDPCKLREAEALYKESIDTLEDARIAINNSLKELREESWEGKTKDRFFDVVYLDWDKGLGEHIKKIEFLRCILSKVADKMETIESQGEAFGDRL
;
A
#
# COMPACT_ATOMS: atom_id res chain seq x y z
N MET A 1 -7.11 -32.28 -2.36
CA MET A 1 -6.23 -31.13 -2.65
C MET A 1 -6.28 -30.28 -1.39
N ASP A 2 -5.23 -30.31 -0.55
CA ASP A 2 -5.24 -29.83 0.86
C ASP A 2 -4.92 -28.33 1.00
N PHE A 3 -5.35 -27.51 0.05
CA PHE A 3 -5.16 -26.07 0.13
C PHE A 3 -6.52 -25.39 0.27
N SER A 4 -6.86 -24.99 1.48
CA SER A 4 -8.01 -24.14 1.80
C SER A 4 -7.47 -22.79 2.26
N VAL A 5 -7.83 -21.74 1.53
CA VAL A 5 -7.60 -20.35 1.95
C VAL A 5 -8.97 -19.74 2.12
N ASP A 6 -9.24 -19.26 3.32
CA ASP A 6 -10.48 -18.58 3.67
C ASP A 6 -10.57 -17.21 2.96
N PRO A 7 -11.54 -17.01 2.05
CA PRO A 7 -11.72 -15.73 1.36
C PRO A 7 -11.96 -14.57 2.31
N CYS A 8 -12.63 -14.80 3.45
CA CYS A 8 -12.86 -13.77 4.45
C CYS A 8 -11.54 -13.25 5.03
N LYS A 9 -10.59 -14.15 5.31
CA LYS A 9 -9.23 -13.79 5.78
C LYS A 9 -8.45 -13.02 4.74
N LEU A 10 -8.64 -13.32 3.45
CA LEU A 10 -8.03 -12.54 2.37
C LEU A 10 -8.61 -11.13 2.27
N ARG A 11 -9.93 -10.97 2.44
CA ARG A 11 -10.58 -9.64 2.45
C ARG A 11 -10.18 -8.81 3.66
N GLU A 12 -10.08 -9.42 4.84
CA GLU A 12 -9.52 -8.77 6.04
C GLU A 12 -8.09 -8.27 5.79
N ALA A 13 -7.23 -9.11 5.20
CA ALA A 13 -5.87 -8.71 4.84
C ALA A 13 -5.85 -7.60 3.79
N GLU A 14 -6.72 -7.65 2.78
CA GLU A 14 -6.85 -6.59 1.76
C GLU A 14 -7.20 -5.24 2.40
N ALA A 15 -8.15 -5.23 3.34
CA ALA A 15 -8.57 -4.04 4.06
C ALA A 15 -7.43 -3.45 4.91
N LEU A 16 -6.70 -4.29 5.64
CA LEU A 16 -5.54 -3.87 6.43
C LEU A 16 -4.43 -3.27 5.56
N TYR A 17 -4.18 -3.84 4.39
CA TYR A 17 -3.21 -3.31 3.44
C TYR A 17 -3.65 -1.93 2.96
N LYS A 18 -4.93 -1.75 2.64
CA LYS A 18 -5.49 -0.46 2.23
C LYS A 18 -5.29 0.60 3.31
N GLU A 19 -5.71 0.31 4.55
CA GLU A 19 -5.57 1.25 5.68
C GLU A 19 -4.10 1.63 5.91
N SER A 20 -3.19 0.66 5.78
CA SER A 20 -1.75 0.89 5.92
C SER A 20 -1.20 1.76 4.79
N ILE A 21 -1.66 1.56 3.55
CA ILE A 21 -1.27 2.39 2.39
C ILE A 21 -1.74 3.83 2.61
N ASP A 22 -3.00 4.03 2.96
CA ASP A 22 -3.58 5.36 3.20
C ASP A 22 -2.79 6.10 4.30
N THR A 23 -2.47 5.41 5.40
CA THR A 23 -1.63 5.96 6.49
C THR A 23 -0.23 6.35 6.02
N LEU A 24 0.40 5.54 5.17
CA LEU A 24 1.73 5.82 4.64
C LEU A 24 1.72 7.00 3.66
N GLU A 25 0.67 7.13 2.84
CA GLU A 25 0.49 8.26 1.93
C GLU A 25 0.30 9.57 2.70
N ASP A 26 -0.54 9.58 3.73
CA ASP A 26 -0.76 10.74 4.59
C ASP A 26 0.53 11.17 5.29
N ALA A 27 1.27 10.21 5.86
CA ALA A 27 2.57 10.48 6.48
C ALA A 27 3.58 11.05 5.47
N ARG A 28 3.63 10.49 4.26
CA ARG A 28 4.48 10.98 3.17
C ARG A 28 4.14 12.43 2.80
N ILE A 29 2.86 12.76 2.69
CA ILE A 29 2.40 14.12 2.38
C ILE A 29 2.78 15.09 3.50
N ALA A 30 2.54 14.71 4.76
CA ALA A 30 2.87 15.54 5.92
C ALA A 30 4.37 15.87 5.98
N ILE A 31 5.24 14.87 5.83
CA ILE A 31 6.70 15.08 5.85
C ILE A 31 7.13 15.96 4.68
N ASN A 32 6.62 15.74 3.47
CA ASN A 32 6.94 16.57 2.30
C ASN A 32 6.56 18.04 2.53
N ASN A 33 5.39 18.29 3.12
CA ASN A 33 4.94 19.64 3.44
C ASN A 33 5.86 20.31 4.47
N SER A 34 6.20 19.62 5.56
CA SER A 34 7.12 20.15 6.58
C SER A 34 8.52 20.43 6.01
N LEU A 35 9.02 19.56 5.14
CA LEU A 35 10.31 19.77 4.49
C LEU A 35 10.27 20.94 3.50
N LYS A 36 9.16 21.13 2.77
CA LYS A 36 8.96 22.28 1.89
C LYS A 36 8.97 23.58 2.69
N GLU A 37 8.20 23.66 3.77
CA GLU A 37 8.16 24.81 4.68
C GLU A 37 9.56 25.12 5.25
N LEU A 38 10.28 24.08 5.69
CA LEU A 38 11.66 24.23 6.15
C LEU A 38 12.58 24.83 5.08
N ARG A 39 12.43 24.41 3.82
CA ARG A 39 13.25 24.89 2.69
C ARG A 39 12.95 26.35 2.31
N GLU A 40 11.67 26.72 2.36
CA GLU A 40 11.16 27.98 1.83
C GLU A 40 11.19 29.10 2.87
N GLU A 41 10.89 28.79 4.13
CA GLU A 41 10.60 29.82 5.14
C GLU A 41 11.60 29.85 6.30
N SER A 42 12.23 28.71 6.63
CA SER A 42 12.96 28.56 7.90
C SER A 42 14.46 28.30 7.76
N TRP A 43 14.96 27.97 6.57
CA TRP A 43 16.36 27.64 6.35
C TRP A 43 16.95 28.51 5.23
N GLU A 44 18.05 29.18 5.51
CA GLU A 44 18.86 29.94 4.54
C GLU A 44 20.31 29.44 4.47
N GLY A 45 20.98 29.71 3.35
CA GLY A 45 22.42 29.45 3.15
C GLY A 45 22.77 28.11 2.50
N LYS A 46 24.05 27.92 2.17
CA LYS A 46 24.56 26.78 1.36
C LYS A 46 24.36 25.40 2.00
N THR A 47 24.14 25.34 3.31
CA THR A 47 23.85 24.09 4.04
C THR A 47 22.45 23.57 3.76
N LYS A 48 21.50 24.46 3.45
CA LYS A 48 20.15 24.12 3.00
C LYS A 48 20.20 23.29 1.72
N ASP A 49 20.80 23.85 0.68
CA ASP A 49 20.83 23.20 -0.63
C ASP A 49 21.50 21.83 -0.52
N ARG A 50 22.59 21.72 0.26
CA ARG A 50 23.27 20.45 0.50
C ARG A 50 22.43 19.42 1.26
N PHE A 51 21.58 19.85 2.20
CA PHE A 51 20.65 18.95 2.89
C PHE A 51 19.55 18.46 1.95
N PHE A 52 18.91 19.37 1.21
CA PHE A 52 17.82 19.02 0.30
C PHE A 52 18.31 18.21 -0.91
N ASP A 53 19.50 18.46 -1.43
CA ASP A 53 20.06 17.70 -2.57
C ASP A 53 20.41 16.25 -2.19
N VAL A 54 20.76 15.98 -0.94
CA VAL A 54 21.18 14.65 -0.46
C VAL A 54 20.02 13.87 0.14
N VAL A 55 19.17 14.52 0.93
CA VAL A 55 18.17 13.82 1.75
C VAL A 55 16.81 13.81 1.07
N TYR A 56 16.43 14.88 0.36
CA TYR A 56 15.04 15.10 -0.08
C TYR A 56 14.61 14.23 -1.26
N LEU A 57 15.51 13.96 -2.21
CA LEU A 57 15.14 13.20 -3.42
C LEU A 57 15.01 11.69 -3.15
N ASP A 58 15.83 11.15 -2.26
CA ASP A 58 15.90 9.70 -2.06
C ASP A 58 14.79 9.17 -1.15
N TRP A 59 14.37 9.94 -0.14
CA TRP A 59 13.35 9.47 0.80
C TRP A 59 11.96 9.44 0.16
N ASP A 60 11.55 10.48 -0.57
CA ASP A 60 10.21 10.58 -1.16
C ASP A 60 10.00 9.51 -2.23
N LYS A 61 11.03 9.33 -3.06
CA LYS A 61 11.09 8.26 -4.06
C LYS A 61 11.05 6.89 -3.39
N GLY A 62 11.90 6.66 -2.38
CA GLY A 62 11.98 5.38 -1.69
C GLY A 62 10.65 4.99 -1.02
N LEU A 63 10.04 5.91 -0.29
CA LEU A 63 8.74 5.68 0.36
C LEU A 63 7.63 5.45 -0.66
N GLY A 64 7.59 6.23 -1.75
CA GLY A 64 6.66 6.02 -2.86
C GLY A 64 6.83 4.66 -3.54
N GLU A 65 8.06 4.17 -3.71
CA GLU A 65 8.32 2.82 -4.24
C GLU A 65 7.84 1.72 -3.28
N HIS A 66 7.99 1.92 -1.97
CA HIS A 66 7.48 0.97 -0.97
C HIS A 66 5.95 0.93 -0.96
N ILE A 67 5.28 2.08 -1.01
CA ILE A 67 3.80 2.17 -1.11
C ILE A 67 3.32 1.38 -2.33
N LYS A 68 3.90 1.60 -3.51
CA LYS A 68 3.55 0.86 -4.74
C LYS A 68 3.72 -0.65 -4.62
N LYS A 69 4.75 -1.12 -3.91
CA LYS A 69 4.96 -2.55 -3.67
C LYS A 69 3.86 -3.13 -2.78
N ILE A 70 3.43 -2.39 -1.75
CA ILE A 70 2.33 -2.80 -0.86
C ILE A 70 1.00 -2.79 -1.62
N GLU A 71 0.74 -1.78 -2.45
CA GLU A 71 -0.42 -1.74 -3.35
C GLU A 71 -0.47 -2.93 -4.29
N PHE A 72 0.67 -3.32 -4.87
CA PHE A 72 0.77 -4.48 -5.73
C PHE A 72 0.41 -5.77 -4.98
N LEU A 73 0.91 -5.95 -3.76
CA LEU A 73 0.55 -7.09 -2.91
C LEU A 73 -0.94 -7.11 -2.58
N ARG A 74 -1.54 -5.95 -2.24
CA ARG A 74 -2.99 -5.82 -2.04
C ARG A 74 -3.78 -6.25 -3.27
N CYS A 75 -3.35 -5.84 -4.46
CA CYS A 75 -3.98 -6.24 -5.72
C CYS A 75 -3.92 -7.75 -5.96
N ILE A 76 -2.82 -8.40 -5.59
CA ILE A 76 -2.71 -9.87 -5.66
C ILE A 76 -3.70 -10.51 -4.69
N LEU A 77 -3.76 -10.06 -3.43
CA LEU A 77 -4.68 -10.60 -2.42
C LEU A 77 -6.13 -10.51 -2.89
N SER A 78 -6.53 -9.35 -3.42
CA SER A 78 -7.87 -9.11 -3.96
C SER A 78 -8.22 -10.10 -5.09
N LYS A 79 -7.31 -10.29 -6.06
CA LYS A 79 -7.50 -11.26 -7.16
C LYS A 79 -7.60 -12.71 -6.68
N VAL A 80 -6.87 -13.07 -5.64
CA VAL A 80 -6.95 -14.42 -5.06
C VAL A 80 -8.29 -14.59 -4.35
N ALA A 81 -8.75 -13.59 -3.59
CA ALA A 81 -10.06 -13.62 -2.93
C ALA A 81 -11.20 -13.80 -3.94
N ASP A 82 -11.24 -12.97 -4.98
CA ASP A 82 -12.25 -13.03 -6.06
C ASP A 82 -12.31 -14.43 -6.70
N LYS A 83 -11.13 -15.03 -6.92
CA LYS A 83 -11.04 -16.36 -7.55
C LYS A 83 -11.54 -17.46 -6.61
N MET A 84 -11.26 -17.38 -5.31
CA MET A 84 -11.75 -18.36 -4.35
C MET A 84 -13.26 -18.27 -4.16
N GLU A 85 -13.81 -17.06 -4.02
CA GLU A 85 -15.27 -16.82 -3.94
C GLU A 85 -16.01 -17.38 -5.18
N THR A 86 -15.40 -17.24 -6.37
CA THR A 86 -15.94 -17.82 -7.60
C THR A 86 -15.96 -19.34 -7.58
N ILE A 87 -14.90 -19.98 -7.07
CA ILE A 87 -14.81 -21.45 -6.97
C ILE A 87 -15.82 -21.99 -5.96
N GLU A 88 -15.96 -21.35 -4.79
CA GLU A 88 -16.94 -21.71 -3.77
C GLU A 88 -18.36 -21.66 -4.33
N SER A 89 -18.71 -20.55 -4.99
CA SER A 89 -20.04 -20.35 -5.60
C SER A 89 -20.36 -21.42 -6.67
N GLN A 90 -19.37 -21.86 -7.45
CA GLN A 90 -19.54 -22.92 -8.45
C GLN A 90 -19.69 -24.30 -7.80
N GLY A 91 -18.97 -24.56 -6.71
CA GLY A 91 -19.07 -25.81 -5.95
C GLY A 91 -20.44 -25.98 -5.29
N GLU A 92 -20.97 -24.93 -4.65
CA GLU A 92 -22.29 -24.93 -4.04
C GLU A 92 -23.41 -25.18 -5.08
N ALA A 93 -23.35 -24.49 -6.21
CA ALA A 93 -24.33 -24.66 -7.30
C ALA A 93 -24.34 -26.08 -7.92
N PHE A 94 -23.24 -26.81 -7.84
CA PHE A 94 -23.16 -28.22 -8.25
C PHE A 94 -23.65 -29.19 -7.17
N GLY A 95 -23.41 -28.89 -5.89
CA GLY A 95 -23.87 -29.68 -4.76
C GLY A 95 -25.40 -29.69 -4.60
N ASP A 96 -26.06 -28.56 -4.85
CA ASP A 96 -27.54 -28.44 -4.77
C ASP A 96 -28.29 -29.11 -5.94
N ARG A 97 -27.57 -29.61 -6.94
CA ARG A 97 -28.13 -30.26 -8.15
C ARG A 97 -28.06 -31.79 -8.11
N LEU A 98 -27.54 -32.38 -7.03
CA LEU A 98 -27.46 -33.83 -6.78
C LEU A 98 -28.47 -34.25 -5.71
#